data_AF-A0A936J004-F1
#
_entry.id   AF-A0A936J004-F1
#
_cell.length_a   1.000
_cell.length_b   1.000
_cell.length_c   1.000
_cell.angle_alpha   90.00
_cell.angle_beta   90.00
_cell.angle_gamma   90.00
#
_symmetry.space_group_name_H-M   'P 1'
#
loop_
_entity.id
_entity.type
_entity.pdbx_description
1 polymer ?
#
loop_
_entity_poly.entity_id
_entity_poly.type
_entity_poly.pdbx_seq_one_letter_code
_entity_poly.pdbx_strand_id
1 'polypeptide(L)'
;MKSFLILLVLFAANVCEGQIDLDSKSIGNLVSIADLHSKGGNPSEYAASLDQLRTPRLNKLVDTIVALGKRDGTMLDSKFLQRPGDDELYFWYVIREIHYNRVSETRKPRPNLEVAQETIAKEIDSRWLLDNYYYRIRSGIASYFNEADLSKLDIKIDELGFRDKTERAIFYFNIVEALAGGRFMALMISGNEKKILTFTDRMPSFNGKPYYMFDEFDYPDFEWIGYEKVESYNQRHFERLYMTLYAHFEAESDFRDKRKAEEILRNSILTNRDYFKFSGMQKRLEPLLKPRP
;
A
#
# COMPACT_ATOMS: atom_id res chain seq x y z
N MET A 1 46.82 11.46 41.54
CA MET A 1 45.65 10.57 41.58
C MET A 1 44.41 11.47 41.45
N LYS A 2 43.96 12.02 40.31
CA LYS A 2 43.80 11.55 38.92
C LYS A 2 43.16 10.16 38.86
N SER A 3 41.82 10.17 38.97
CA SER A 3 40.83 9.23 38.39
C SER A 3 39.59 9.18 39.28
N PHE A 4 38.91 10.33 39.42
CA PHE A 4 37.53 10.43 39.85
C PHE A 4 36.89 11.44 38.88
N LEU A 5 35.68 11.16 38.38
CA LEU A 5 34.94 11.87 37.31
C LEU A 5 35.28 11.49 35.85
N ILE A 6 35.11 10.22 35.49
CA ILE A 6 34.64 9.88 34.14
C ILE A 6 33.62 8.74 34.26
N LEU A 7 32.48 8.99 34.92
CA LEU A 7 31.35 8.06 34.89
C LEU A 7 29.99 8.76 35.07
N LEU A 8 29.89 10.01 34.58
CA LEU A 8 28.68 10.82 34.72
C LEU A 8 28.44 11.73 33.50
N VAL A 9 28.84 11.28 32.30
CA VAL A 9 28.55 11.97 31.02
C VAL A 9 28.17 10.95 29.93
N LEU A 10 27.34 9.97 30.24
CA LEU A 10 26.71 9.08 29.23
C LEU A 10 25.18 9.03 29.35
N PHE A 11 24.59 9.99 30.06
CA PHE A 11 23.13 10.03 30.30
C PHE A 11 22.46 11.34 29.91
N ALA A 12 23.04 12.10 28.98
CA ALA A 12 22.44 13.32 28.47
C ALA A 12 22.70 13.48 26.97
N ALA A 13 21.90 12.79 26.15
CA ALA A 13 21.33 13.27 24.89
C ALA A 13 20.68 12.11 24.11
N ASN A 14 19.74 11.40 24.74
CA ASN A 14 18.58 10.95 23.97
C ASN A 14 17.64 12.16 23.91
N VAL A 15 18.10 13.24 23.25
CA VAL A 15 17.14 14.17 22.68
C VAL A 15 16.50 13.34 21.59
N CYS A 16 15.25 12.95 21.81
CA CYS A 16 14.40 12.45 20.75
C CYS A 16 14.27 13.61 19.75
N GLU A 17 15.28 13.78 18.88
CA GLU A 17 15.10 14.55 17.67
C GLU A 17 13.91 13.89 16.99
N GLY A 18 12.78 14.62 16.92
CA GLY A 18 11.65 14.16 16.15
C GLY A 18 12.18 13.72 14.79
N GLN A 19 11.74 12.54 14.32
CA GLN A 19 12.34 11.90 13.14
C GLN A 19 12.27 12.78 11.87
N ILE A 20 11.48 13.86 11.92
CA ILE A 20 11.41 14.91 10.92
C ILE A 20 11.42 16.29 11.59
N ASP A 21 12.42 17.10 11.24
CA ASP A 21 12.54 18.49 11.70
C ASP A 21 11.79 19.48 10.79
N LEU A 22 10.47 19.63 10.96
CA LEU A 22 9.68 20.61 10.20
C LEU A 22 9.64 21.98 10.89
N ASP A 23 9.86 23.04 10.11
CA ASP A 23 9.58 24.40 10.55
C ASP A 23 8.06 24.60 10.83
N SER A 24 7.72 25.56 11.68
CA SER A 24 6.34 25.79 12.10
C SER A 24 5.37 26.09 10.95
N LYS A 25 5.84 26.72 9.86
CA LYS A 25 5.03 26.98 8.67
C LYS A 25 4.75 25.68 7.92
N SER A 26 5.76 24.83 7.74
CA SER A 26 5.60 23.51 7.10
C SER A 26 4.67 22.60 7.92
N ILE A 27 4.73 22.61 9.25
CA ILE A 27 3.77 21.87 10.09
C ILE A 27 2.34 22.40 9.89
N GLY A 28 2.14 23.72 9.97
CA GLY A 28 0.82 24.32 9.75
C GLY A 28 0.24 24.03 8.37
N ASN A 29 1.09 24.06 7.34
CA ASN A 29 0.71 23.73 5.97
C ASN A 29 0.38 22.24 5.82
N LEU A 30 1.14 21.34 6.45
CA LEU A 30 0.83 19.89 6.45
C LEU A 30 -0.53 19.60 7.11
N VAL A 31 -0.82 20.25 8.24
CA VAL A 31 -2.13 20.16 8.91
C VAL A 31 -3.25 20.63 7.97
N SER A 32 -3.04 21.77 7.29
CA SER A 32 -4.01 22.32 6.34
C SER A 32 -4.25 21.40 5.14
N ILE A 33 -3.19 20.79 4.59
CA ILE A 33 -3.27 19.78 3.53
C ILE A 33 -4.06 18.55 4.02
N ALA A 34 -3.76 18.07 5.23
CA ALA A 34 -4.45 16.94 5.83
C ALA A 34 -5.94 17.23 6.06
N ASP A 35 -6.28 18.45 6.48
CA ASP A 35 -7.67 18.88 6.64
C ASP A 35 -8.44 18.91 5.31
N LEU A 36 -7.82 19.47 4.26
CA LEU A 36 -8.40 19.48 2.92
C LEU A 36 -8.63 18.05 2.41
N HIS A 37 -7.60 17.21 2.49
CA HIS A 37 -7.65 15.85 1.96
C HIS A 37 -8.60 14.94 2.77
N SER A 38 -8.61 15.08 4.10
CA SER A 38 -9.39 14.20 4.98
C SER A 38 -10.90 14.45 4.91
N LYS A 39 -11.35 15.65 4.52
CA LYS A 39 -12.77 15.98 4.29
C LYS A 39 -13.36 15.22 3.09
N GLY A 40 -12.51 14.65 2.24
CA GLY A 40 -12.92 13.91 1.05
C GLY A 40 -13.13 14.80 -0.17
N GLY A 41 -13.67 14.23 -1.24
CA GLY A 41 -13.80 14.89 -2.54
C GLY A 41 -12.64 14.55 -3.48
N ASN A 42 -12.76 14.98 -4.74
CA ASN A 42 -11.71 14.76 -5.73
C ASN A 42 -10.59 15.81 -5.51
N PRO A 43 -9.32 15.43 -5.35
CA PRO A 43 -8.21 16.39 -5.22
C PRO A 43 -8.16 17.51 -6.26
N SER A 44 -8.66 17.27 -7.48
CA SER A 44 -8.77 18.30 -8.52
C SER A 44 -9.65 19.49 -8.12
N GLU A 45 -10.62 19.30 -7.22
CA GLU A 45 -11.54 20.34 -6.74
C GLU A 45 -10.86 21.34 -5.79
N TYR A 46 -9.77 20.93 -5.13
CA TYR A 46 -9.04 21.76 -4.16
C TYR A 46 -7.55 21.90 -4.49
N ALA A 47 -7.14 21.59 -5.73
CA ALA A 47 -5.75 21.67 -6.17
C ALA A 47 -5.15 23.08 -5.99
N ALA A 48 -5.91 24.12 -6.34
CA ALA A 48 -5.46 25.51 -6.15
C ALA A 48 -5.17 25.85 -4.67
N SER A 49 -5.96 25.30 -3.75
CA SER A 49 -5.72 25.46 -2.30
C SER A 49 -4.46 24.72 -1.85
N LEU A 50 -4.18 23.53 -2.40
CA LEU A 50 -2.95 22.79 -2.10
C LEU A 50 -1.70 23.54 -2.60
N ASP A 51 -1.78 24.17 -3.77
CA ASP A 51 -0.65 24.92 -4.34
C ASP A 51 -0.22 26.10 -3.45
N GLN A 52 -1.16 26.74 -2.74
CA GLN A 52 -0.84 27.80 -1.77
C GLN A 52 -0.15 27.29 -0.50
N LEU A 53 -0.24 25.97 -0.22
CA LEU A 53 0.33 25.34 0.97
C LEU A 53 1.72 24.75 0.71
N ARG A 54 2.27 24.94 -0.49
CA ARG A 54 3.59 24.41 -0.85
C ARG A 54 4.71 25.01 0.00
N THR A 55 5.62 24.14 0.39
CA THR A 55 6.97 24.46 0.85
C THR A 55 7.92 23.49 0.14
N PRO A 56 9.24 23.75 0.10
CA PRO A 56 10.19 22.83 -0.52
C PRO A 56 10.04 21.37 -0.04
N ARG A 57 9.71 21.15 1.25
CA ARG A 57 9.49 19.82 1.81
C ARG A 57 8.13 19.22 1.45
N LEU A 58 7.09 20.04 1.29
CA LEU A 58 5.72 19.57 0.99
C LEU A 58 5.42 19.46 -0.51
N ASN A 59 6.32 19.89 -1.40
CA ASN A 59 6.07 19.90 -2.84
C ASN A 59 5.66 18.53 -3.39
N LYS A 60 6.39 17.47 -3.04
CA LYS A 60 6.11 16.12 -3.54
C LYS A 60 4.80 15.56 -2.98
N LEU A 61 4.47 15.88 -1.73
CA LEU A 61 3.17 15.53 -1.14
C LEU A 61 2.03 16.17 -1.94
N VAL A 62 2.13 17.48 -2.20
CA VAL A 62 1.13 18.21 -2.99
C VAL A 62 1.04 17.64 -4.41
N ASP A 63 2.18 17.40 -5.07
CA ASP A 63 2.20 16.82 -6.42
C ASP A 63 1.52 15.46 -6.47
N THR A 64 1.72 14.61 -5.45
CA THR A 64 1.08 13.30 -5.34
C THR A 64 -0.43 13.45 -5.13
N ILE A 65 -0.87 14.33 -4.24
CA ILE A 65 -2.32 14.55 -4.00
C ILE A 65 -3.00 15.10 -5.26
N VAL A 66 -2.38 16.05 -5.96
CA VAL A 66 -2.90 16.60 -7.22
C VAL A 66 -2.97 15.51 -8.31
N ALA A 67 -1.94 14.66 -8.42
CA ALA A 67 -1.92 13.55 -9.36
C ALA A 67 -3.05 12.55 -9.10
N LEU A 68 -3.38 12.26 -7.83
CA LEU A 68 -4.53 11.41 -7.47
C LEU A 68 -5.85 11.95 -8.00
N GLY A 69 -6.00 13.28 -8.06
CA GLY A 69 -7.22 13.92 -8.55
C GLY A 69 -7.45 13.82 -10.06
N LYS A 70 -6.39 13.60 -10.84
CA LYS A 70 -6.48 13.53 -12.30
C LYS A 70 -7.20 12.29 -12.80
N ARG A 71 -7.12 11.19 -12.05
CA ARG A 71 -7.73 9.89 -12.40
C ARG A 71 -7.30 9.37 -13.79
N ASP A 72 -6.10 9.74 -14.22
CA ASP A 72 -5.47 9.30 -15.45
C ASP A 72 -4.24 8.42 -15.13
N GLY A 73 -3.45 8.09 -16.16
CA GLY A 73 -2.25 7.27 -16.03
C GLY A 73 -1.11 7.90 -15.23
N THR A 74 -1.22 9.17 -14.78
CA THR A 74 -0.15 9.89 -14.08
C THR A 74 0.33 9.13 -12.84
N MET A 75 -0.56 8.46 -12.09
CA MET A 75 -0.20 7.70 -10.89
C MET A 75 0.66 6.44 -11.17
N LEU A 76 0.81 6.06 -12.44
CA LEU A 76 1.69 4.97 -12.88
C LEU A 76 3.09 5.46 -13.24
N ASP A 77 3.35 6.77 -13.22
CA ASP A 77 4.69 7.31 -13.42
C ASP A 77 5.64 6.83 -12.32
N SER A 78 6.89 6.51 -12.69
CA SER A 78 7.92 6.02 -11.77
C SER A 78 8.08 6.90 -10.53
N LYS A 79 7.90 8.22 -10.64
CA LYS A 79 8.05 9.17 -9.52
C LYS A 79 7.03 8.97 -8.38
N PHE A 80 5.87 8.37 -8.66
CA PHE A 80 4.86 8.03 -7.64
C PHE A 80 4.91 6.56 -7.23
N LEU A 81 5.45 5.69 -8.09
CA LEU A 81 5.60 4.27 -7.77
C LEU A 81 6.86 3.98 -6.96
N GLN A 82 7.94 4.76 -7.16
CA GLN A 82 9.20 4.59 -6.45
C GLN A 82 9.02 4.72 -4.94
N ARG A 83 9.92 4.09 -4.18
CA ARG A 83 9.97 4.21 -2.73
C ARG A 83 10.06 5.69 -2.34
N PRO A 84 9.08 6.23 -1.60
CA PRO A 84 9.13 7.62 -1.16
C PRO A 84 10.28 7.87 -0.19
N GLY A 85 10.70 9.12 -0.09
CA GLY A 85 11.60 9.56 0.99
C GLY A 85 10.91 9.44 2.35
N ASP A 86 11.70 9.30 3.41
CA ASP A 86 11.15 9.06 4.75
C ASP A 86 10.25 10.21 5.22
N ASP A 87 10.59 11.46 4.88
CA ASP A 87 9.71 12.63 5.09
C ASP A 87 8.30 12.44 4.52
N GLU A 88 8.22 12.03 3.25
CA GLU A 88 6.94 11.86 2.55
C GLU A 88 6.11 10.76 3.20
N LEU A 89 6.76 9.68 3.61
CA LEU A 89 6.11 8.56 4.30
C LEU A 89 5.41 9.01 5.58
N TYR A 90 6.07 9.84 6.40
CA TYR A 90 5.45 10.44 7.58
C TYR A 90 4.37 11.45 7.25
N PHE A 91 4.53 12.30 6.23
CA PHE A 91 3.50 13.27 5.88
C PHE A 91 2.18 12.58 5.52
N TRP A 92 2.25 11.49 4.75
CA TRP A 92 1.08 10.65 4.46
C TRP A 92 0.52 9.99 5.71
N TYR A 93 1.36 9.66 6.69
CA TYR A 93 0.92 9.10 7.96
C TYR A 93 0.25 10.15 8.86
N VAL A 94 0.73 11.39 8.87
CA VAL A 94 0.06 12.53 9.54
C VAL A 94 -1.32 12.76 8.94
N ILE A 95 -1.45 12.73 7.61
CA ILE A 95 -2.75 12.80 6.93
C ILE A 95 -3.69 11.67 7.41
N ARG A 96 -3.16 10.44 7.55
CA ARG A 96 -3.93 9.31 8.07
C ARG A 96 -4.39 9.57 9.51
N GLU A 97 -3.51 9.98 10.41
CA GLU A 97 -3.86 10.18 11.82
C GLU A 97 -4.85 11.34 12.01
N ILE A 98 -4.71 12.44 11.24
CA ILE A 98 -5.69 13.52 11.23
C ILE A 98 -7.05 13.02 10.71
N HIS A 99 -7.05 12.24 9.63
CA HIS A 99 -8.29 11.64 9.13
C HIS A 99 -8.93 10.74 10.18
N TYR A 100 -8.14 9.89 10.86
CA TYR A 100 -8.64 9.00 11.90
C TYR A 100 -9.17 9.76 13.11
N ASN A 101 -8.49 10.81 13.54
CA ASN A 101 -8.94 11.72 14.59
C ASN A 101 -10.30 12.37 14.25
N ARG A 102 -10.58 12.62 12.96
CA ARG A 102 -11.85 13.20 12.50
C ARG A 102 -13.00 12.21 12.52
N VAL A 103 -12.76 10.98 12.08
CA VAL A 103 -13.85 10.03 11.79
C VAL A 103 -14.11 9.04 12.92
N SER A 104 -13.28 8.97 13.96
CA SER A 104 -13.24 7.82 14.89
C SER A 104 -14.45 7.78 15.78
N GLU A 105 -15.05 6.60 15.89
CA GLU A 105 -16.19 6.36 16.76
C GLU A 105 -15.75 6.09 18.20
N THR A 106 -14.49 5.67 18.39
CA THR A 106 -13.95 5.26 19.70
C THR A 106 -13.02 6.29 20.33
N ARG A 107 -12.41 7.17 19.51
CA ARG A 107 -11.46 8.19 19.98
C ARG A 107 -12.14 9.55 20.11
N LYS A 108 -11.80 10.29 21.17
CA LYS A 108 -12.22 11.70 21.30
C LYS A 108 -11.42 12.56 20.31
N PRO A 109 -12.07 13.40 19.47
CA PRO A 109 -11.38 14.31 18.58
C PRO A 109 -10.49 15.28 19.36
N ARG A 110 -9.26 15.48 18.86
CA ARG A 110 -8.28 16.43 19.38
C ARG A 110 -7.91 17.47 18.32
N PRO A 111 -7.28 18.61 18.68
CA PRO A 111 -6.77 19.55 17.69
C PRO A 111 -5.80 18.88 16.71
N ASN A 112 -5.99 19.11 15.40
CA ASN A 112 -5.18 18.46 14.36
C ASN A 112 -3.68 18.81 14.46
N LEU A 113 -3.35 20.01 14.96
CA LEU A 113 -1.96 20.40 15.19
C LEU A 113 -1.30 19.51 16.23
N GLU A 114 -1.99 19.20 17.34
CA GLU A 114 -1.48 18.28 18.37
C GLU A 114 -1.30 16.88 17.79
N VAL A 115 -2.28 16.38 17.03
CA VAL A 115 -2.20 15.07 16.35
C VAL A 115 -0.99 15.01 15.41
N ALA A 116 -0.75 16.05 14.61
CA ALA A 116 0.39 16.11 13.70
C ALA A 116 1.73 16.11 14.46
N GLN A 117 1.86 16.95 15.49
CA GLN A 117 3.08 17.06 16.29
C GLN A 117 3.40 15.76 17.01
N GLU A 118 2.42 15.11 17.64
CA GLU A 118 2.61 13.80 18.27
C GLU A 118 3.00 12.73 17.25
N THR A 119 2.38 12.73 16.07
CA THR A 119 2.69 11.76 15.01
C THR A 119 4.12 11.93 14.51
N ILE A 120 4.60 13.16 14.33
CA ILE A 120 5.97 13.46 13.87
C ILE A 120 7.02 13.12 14.95
N ALA A 121 6.68 13.30 16.22
CA ALA A 121 7.59 13.02 17.34
C ALA A 121 7.71 11.53 17.66
N LYS A 122 6.76 10.71 17.19
CA LYS A 122 6.70 9.28 17.48
C LYS A 122 7.58 8.49 16.52
N GLU A 123 8.33 7.53 17.06
CA GLU A 123 8.95 6.48 16.27
C GLU A 123 7.89 5.51 15.73
N ILE A 124 7.78 5.44 14.40
CA ILE A 124 6.80 4.61 13.71
C ILE A 124 7.54 3.56 12.88
N ASP A 125 7.04 2.32 12.91
CA ASP A 125 7.56 1.26 12.05
C ASP A 125 7.48 1.67 10.58
N SER A 126 8.63 1.69 9.91
CA SER A 126 8.76 2.10 8.51
C SER A 126 7.84 1.30 7.57
N ARG A 127 7.51 0.06 7.91
CA ARG A 127 6.58 -0.79 7.14
C ARG A 127 5.16 -0.24 7.18
N TRP A 128 4.74 0.33 8.30
CA TRP A 128 3.43 0.97 8.44
C TRP A 128 3.34 2.26 7.63
N LEU A 129 4.43 3.03 7.62
CA LEU A 129 4.50 4.27 6.85
C LEU A 129 4.41 3.97 5.35
N LEU A 130 5.16 2.96 4.89
CA LEU A 130 5.19 2.55 3.48
C LEU A 130 3.86 1.95 3.03
N ASP A 131 3.25 1.06 3.82
CA ASP A 131 1.94 0.50 3.51
C ASP A 131 0.88 1.60 3.45
N ASN A 132 0.91 2.55 4.39
CA ASN A 132 -0.01 3.69 4.36
C ASN A 132 0.17 4.55 3.10
N TYR A 133 1.40 4.82 2.66
CA TYR A 133 1.63 5.57 1.42
C TYR A 133 0.94 4.89 0.22
N TYR A 134 1.24 3.61 -0.02
CA TYR A 134 0.67 2.90 -1.17
C TYR A 134 -0.83 2.67 -1.03
N TYR A 135 -1.33 2.45 0.19
CA TYR A 135 -2.76 2.39 0.48
C TYR A 135 -3.48 3.67 0.05
N ARG A 136 -2.87 4.85 0.24
CA ARG A 136 -3.48 6.14 -0.13
C ARG A 136 -3.46 6.36 -1.63
N ILE A 137 -2.35 6.04 -2.29
CA ILE A 137 -2.20 6.33 -3.72
C ILE A 137 -2.90 5.33 -4.64
N ARG A 138 -3.14 4.09 -4.17
CA ARG A 138 -3.74 3.03 -4.99
C ARG A 138 -5.15 3.36 -5.50
N SER A 139 -5.87 4.26 -4.85
CA SER A 139 -7.21 4.70 -5.30
C SER A 139 -7.18 5.37 -6.68
N GLY A 140 -6.15 6.18 -6.97
CA GLY A 140 -5.96 6.78 -8.28
C GLY A 140 -5.66 5.74 -9.36
N ILE A 141 -4.82 4.76 -9.04
CA ILE A 141 -4.49 3.63 -9.92
C ILE A 141 -5.74 2.80 -10.23
N ALA A 142 -6.52 2.44 -9.20
CA ALA A 142 -7.74 1.67 -9.35
C ALA A 142 -8.78 2.39 -10.23
N SER A 143 -8.92 3.71 -10.05
CA SER A 143 -9.82 4.54 -10.84
C SER A 143 -9.46 4.52 -12.32
N TYR A 144 -8.17 4.69 -12.65
CA TYR A 144 -7.70 4.67 -14.04
C TYR A 144 -7.86 3.28 -14.67
N PHE A 145 -7.55 2.21 -13.92
CA PHE A 145 -7.62 0.83 -14.39
C PHE A 145 -9.04 0.32 -14.69
N ASN A 146 -10.10 1.03 -14.26
CA ASN A 146 -11.46 0.66 -14.66
C ASN A 146 -11.58 0.57 -16.19
N GLU A 147 -11.03 1.57 -16.89
CA GLU A 147 -11.13 1.71 -18.34
C GLU A 147 -9.81 1.44 -19.08
N ALA A 148 -8.67 1.67 -18.42
CA ALA A 148 -7.36 1.53 -19.06
C ALA A 148 -6.96 0.07 -19.32
N ASP A 149 -6.14 -0.11 -20.36
CA ASP A 149 -5.40 -1.34 -20.63
C ASP A 149 -3.93 -1.14 -20.24
N LEU A 150 -3.48 -1.89 -19.23
CA LEU A 150 -2.10 -1.85 -18.71
C LEU A 150 -1.28 -3.06 -19.16
N SER A 151 -1.77 -3.88 -20.10
CA SER A 151 -1.07 -5.09 -20.58
C SER A 151 0.33 -4.83 -21.14
N LYS A 152 0.59 -3.62 -21.61
CA LYS A 152 1.89 -3.17 -22.13
C LYS A 152 2.78 -2.52 -21.07
N LEU A 153 2.25 -2.26 -19.88
CA LEU A 153 3.01 -1.71 -18.77
C LEU A 153 3.78 -2.83 -18.07
N ASP A 154 5.08 -2.62 -17.92
CA ASP A 154 5.94 -3.44 -17.08
C ASP A 154 6.45 -2.61 -15.91
N ILE A 155 5.98 -2.92 -14.71
CA ILE A 155 6.39 -2.25 -13.48
C ILE A 155 7.72 -2.86 -13.07
N LYS A 156 8.81 -2.11 -13.29
CA LYS A 156 10.17 -2.47 -12.89
C LYS A 156 10.37 -2.31 -11.38
N ILE A 157 9.72 -3.16 -10.59
CA ILE A 157 9.73 -3.08 -9.12
C ILE A 157 11.15 -3.12 -8.52
N ASP A 158 12.09 -3.78 -9.20
CA ASP A 158 13.51 -3.82 -8.77
C ASP A 158 14.23 -2.48 -8.93
N GLU A 159 13.71 -1.60 -9.80
CA GLU A 159 14.25 -0.26 -10.08
C GLU A 159 13.58 0.84 -9.26
N LEU A 160 12.53 0.50 -8.47
CA LEU A 160 11.76 1.46 -7.68
C LEU A 160 12.41 1.88 -6.35
N GLY A 161 13.61 1.39 -6.04
CA GLY A 161 14.39 1.84 -4.88
C GLY A 161 13.94 1.29 -3.53
N PHE A 162 13.19 0.19 -3.51
CA PHE A 162 12.80 -0.53 -2.29
C PHE A 162 14.03 -1.17 -1.61
N ARG A 163 14.07 -1.09 -0.27
CA ARG A 163 15.21 -1.54 0.54
C ARG A 163 15.35 -3.05 0.61
N ASP A 164 14.23 -3.77 0.65
CA ASP A 164 14.20 -5.22 0.84
C ASP A 164 12.93 -5.85 0.25
N LYS A 165 12.81 -7.17 0.41
CA LYS A 165 11.65 -7.96 -0.03
C LYS A 165 10.35 -7.55 0.67
N THR A 166 10.43 -7.12 1.93
CA THR A 166 9.25 -6.66 2.69
C THR A 166 8.65 -5.43 2.03
N GLU A 167 9.48 -4.43 1.71
CA GLU A 167 9.01 -3.22 1.05
C GLU A 167 8.44 -3.51 -0.36
N ARG A 168 9.08 -4.42 -1.12
CA ARG A 168 8.56 -4.85 -2.43
C ARG A 168 7.24 -5.60 -2.30
N ALA A 169 7.08 -6.46 -1.29
CA ALA A 169 5.82 -7.13 -1.03
C ALA A 169 4.71 -6.14 -0.65
N ILE A 170 4.98 -5.15 0.22
CA ILE A 170 4.02 -4.09 0.59
C ILE A 170 3.53 -3.34 -0.64
N PHE A 171 4.45 -2.95 -1.53
CA PHE A 171 4.10 -2.33 -2.81
C PHE A 171 3.22 -3.27 -3.65
N TYR A 172 3.67 -4.50 -3.89
CA TYR A 172 2.96 -5.48 -4.70
C TYR A 172 1.52 -5.72 -4.19
N PHE A 173 1.34 -5.93 -2.88
CA PHE A 173 0.00 -6.10 -2.30
C PHE A 173 -0.90 -4.91 -2.58
N ASN A 174 -0.40 -3.68 -2.42
CA ASN A 174 -1.21 -2.49 -2.63
C ASN A 174 -1.56 -2.26 -4.11
N ILE A 175 -0.64 -2.54 -5.04
CA ILE A 175 -0.90 -2.43 -6.47
C ILE A 175 -1.89 -3.51 -6.93
N VAL A 176 -1.67 -4.78 -6.57
CA VAL A 176 -2.60 -5.87 -6.95
C VAL A 176 -3.98 -5.69 -6.31
N GLU A 177 -4.06 -5.18 -5.09
CA GLU A 177 -5.34 -4.82 -4.47
C GLU A 177 -6.06 -3.71 -5.25
N ALA A 178 -5.33 -2.73 -5.78
CA ALA A 178 -5.88 -1.66 -6.62
C ALA A 178 -6.49 -2.18 -7.92
N LEU A 179 -5.80 -3.14 -8.53
CA LEU A 179 -6.12 -3.62 -9.87
C LEU A 179 -7.16 -4.75 -9.85
N ALA A 180 -7.01 -5.71 -8.94
CA ALA A 180 -7.77 -6.94 -8.94
C ALA A 180 -8.53 -7.18 -7.62
N GLY A 181 -7.86 -7.05 -6.47
CA GLY A 181 -8.32 -7.25 -5.09
C GLY A 181 -9.81 -7.52 -4.87
N GLY A 182 -10.50 -6.56 -4.25
CA GLY A 182 -11.95 -6.63 -3.96
C GLY A 182 -12.85 -6.83 -5.19
N ARG A 183 -12.41 -6.39 -6.37
CA ARG A 183 -13.18 -6.47 -7.61
C ARG A 183 -13.36 -7.92 -8.06
N PHE A 184 -12.31 -8.73 -8.04
CA PHE A 184 -12.37 -10.12 -8.49
C PHE A 184 -13.26 -10.95 -7.58
N MET A 185 -13.17 -10.71 -6.26
CA MET A 185 -14.06 -11.35 -5.28
C MET A 185 -15.53 -10.99 -5.53
N ALA A 186 -15.83 -9.71 -5.76
CA ALA A 186 -17.19 -9.27 -6.07
C ALA A 186 -17.72 -9.91 -7.37
N LEU A 187 -16.90 -10.02 -8.41
CA LEU A 187 -17.28 -10.63 -9.68
C LEU A 187 -17.54 -12.14 -9.53
N MET A 188 -16.71 -12.86 -8.77
CA MET A 188 -16.90 -14.28 -8.47
C MET A 188 -18.18 -14.52 -7.66
N ILE A 189 -18.42 -13.74 -6.60
CA ILE A 189 -19.67 -13.84 -5.81
C ILE A 189 -20.91 -13.56 -6.67
N SER A 190 -20.79 -12.69 -7.66
CA SER A 190 -21.90 -12.31 -8.55
C SER A 190 -22.06 -13.23 -9.77
N GLY A 191 -21.26 -14.30 -9.92
CA GLY A 191 -21.32 -15.20 -11.08
C GLY A 191 -20.90 -14.54 -12.40
N ASN A 192 -20.00 -13.55 -12.34
CA ASN A 192 -19.52 -12.77 -13.48
C ASN A 192 -18.04 -13.03 -13.78
N GLU A 193 -17.60 -14.28 -13.67
CA GLU A 193 -16.21 -14.71 -13.79
C GLU A 193 -15.63 -14.42 -15.19
N LYS A 194 -16.45 -14.43 -16.25
CA LYS A 194 -16.00 -13.97 -17.58
C LYS A 194 -15.47 -12.54 -17.58
N LYS A 195 -15.97 -11.67 -16.71
CA LYS A 195 -15.49 -10.29 -16.59
C LYS A 195 -14.14 -10.24 -15.89
N ILE A 196 -13.80 -11.20 -15.04
CA ILE A 196 -12.45 -11.33 -14.47
C ILE A 196 -11.42 -11.42 -15.58
N LEU A 197 -11.70 -12.24 -16.60
CA LEU A 197 -10.83 -12.39 -17.77
C LEU A 197 -10.54 -11.08 -18.52
N THR A 198 -11.54 -10.20 -18.63
CA THR A 198 -11.35 -8.87 -19.24
C THR A 198 -10.44 -7.95 -18.43
N PHE A 199 -10.36 -8.15 -17.12
CA PHE A 199 -9.42 -7.41 -16.28
C PHE A 199 -8.04 -8.05 -16.32
N THR A 200 -7.94 -9.37 -16.28
CA THR A 200 -6.64 -10.08 -16.28
C THR A 200 -5.87 -9.85 -17.58
N ASP A 201 -6.55 -9.76 -18.72
CA ASP A 201 -5.96 -9.41 -20.01
C ASP A 201 -5.30 -8.03 -20.02
N ARG A 202 -5.77 -7.12 -19.16
CA ARG A 202 -5.31 -5.72 -19.06
C ARG A 202 -4.31 -5.50 -17.93
N MET A 203 -3.97 -6.54 -17.16
CA MET A 203 -3.07 -6.41 -16.02
C MET A 203 -1.64 -6.09 -16.47
N PRO A 204 -0.91 -5.25 -15.72
CA PRO A 204 0.51 -5.04 -15.98
C PRO A 204 1.34 -6.27 -15.63
N SER A 205 2.58 -6.25 -16.09
CA SER A 205 3.64 -7.16 -15.65
C SER A 205 4.50 -6.53 -14.56
N PHE A 206 5.25 -7.36 -13.84
CA PHE A 206 6.25 -6.94 -12.87
C PHE A 206 7.59 -7.58 -13.26
N ASN A 207 8.61 -6.75 -13.50
CA ASN A 207 9.92 -7.18 -13.99
C ASN A 207 9.84 -8.16 -15.19
N GLY A 208 8.93 -7.89 -16.13
CA GLY A 208 8.71 -8.69 -17.34
C GLY A 208 7.95 -10.00 -17.11
N LYS A 209 7.47 -10.27 -15.89
CA LYS A 209 6.66 -11.46 -15.57
C LYS A 209 5.20 -11.08 -15.35
N PRO A 210 4.24 -11.96 -15.70
CA PRO A 210 2.83 -11.77 -15.33
C PRO A 210 2.66 -11.53 -13.83
N TYR A 211 1.71 -10.67 -13.45
CA TYR A 211 1.52 -10.24 -12.06
C TYR A 211 1.38 -11.40 -11.06
N TYR A 212 0.76 -12.52 -11.46
CA TYR A 212 0.57 -13.67 -10.58
C TYR A 212 1.86 -14.43 -10.24
N MET A 213 2.99 -14.12 -10.88
CA MET A 213 4.29 -14.78 -10.67
C MET A 213 5.20 -14.09 -9.66
N PHE A 214 4.75 -13.02 -8.99
CA PHE A 214 5.51 -12.41 -7.89
C PHE A 214 5.66 -13.42 -6.75
N ASP A 215 6.86 -13.56 -6.17
CA ASP A 215 7.22 -14.63 -5.22
C ASP A 215 8.01 -14.14 -3.99
N GLU A 216 8.21 -12.83 -3.83
CA GLU A 216 8.99 -12.29 -2.70
C GLU A 216 8.16 -12.11 -1.42
N PHE A 217 7.55 -13.19 -0.96
CA PHE A 217 6.71 -13.20 0.24
C PHE A 217 7.42 -13.68 1.51
N ASP A 218 8.70 -14.06 1.38
CA ASP A 218 9.53 -14.51 2.50
C ASP A 218 10.07 -13.31 3.28
N TYR A 219 9.22 -12.76 4.14
CA TYR A 219 9.51 -11.67 5.06
C TYR A 219 8.84 -11.93 6.42
N PRO A 220 9.38 -11.40 7.53
CA PRO A 220 8.78 -11.57 8.85
C PRO A 220 7.43 -10.84 8.94
N ASP A 221 6.41 -11.54 9.46
CA ASP A 221 5.11 -10.93 9.72
C ASP A 221 5.21 -9.74 10.69
N PHE A 222 4.26 -8.82 10.59
CA PHE A 222 4.20 -7.62 11.42
C PHE A 222 2.77 -7.14 11.59
N GLU A 223 2.56 -6.11 12.39
CA GLU A 223 1.23 -5.57 12.62
C GLU A 223 0.76 -4.72 11.43
N TRP A 224 -0.45 -4.96 10.97
CA TRP A 224 -1.20 -4.00 10.17
C TRP A 224 -1.99 -3.09 11.10
N ILE A 225 -1.72 -1.79 11.01
CA ILE A 225 -2.40 -0.77 11.83
C ILE A 225 -3.58 -0.21 11.06
N GLY A 226 -4.73 -0.77 11.36
CA GLY A 226 -6.00 -0.27 10.90
C GLY A 226 -6.50 0.89 11.72
N TYR A 227 -7.71 1.28 11.35
CA TYR A 227 -8.37 2.41 11.95
C TYR A 227 -8.79 2.17 13.41
N GLU A 228 -9.51 1.06 13.64
CA GLU A 228 -10.03 0.65 14.96
C GLU A 228 -9.51 -0.74 15.37
N LYS A 229 -8.62 -1.33 14.58
CA LYS A 229 -8.09 -2.67 14.81
C LYS A 229 -6.63 -2.78 14.42
N VAL A 230 -5.93 -3.63 15.15
CA VAL A 230 -4.58 -4.11 14.84
C VAL A 230 -4.69 -5.61 14.58
N GLU A 231 -4.12 -6.08 13.48
CA GLU A 231 -4.09 -7.50 13.13
C GLU A 231 -2.79 -7.86 12.40
N SER A 232 -2.53 -9.14 12.16
CA SER A 232 -1.36 -9.57 11.39
C SER A 232 -1.43 -9.04 9.95
N TYR A 233 -0.33 -8.50 9.45
CA TYR A 233 -0.21 -8.03 8.07
C TYR A 233 -0.40 -9.18 7.09
N ASN A 234 0.19 -10.33 7.39
CA ASN A 234 0.00 -11.53 6.58
C ASN A 234 -1.47 -11.98 6.56
N GLN A 235 -2.16 -12.01 7.71
CA GLN A 235 -3.60 -12.30 7.74
C GLN A 235 -4.40 -11.30 6.90
N ARG A 236 -4.07 -10.00 6.99
CA ARG A 236 -4.75 -8.95 6.25
C ARG A 236 -4.66 -9.11 4.72
N HIS A 237 -3.51 -9.53 4.22
CA HIS A 237 -3.19 -9.46 2.79
C HIS A 237 -3.21 -10.82 2.06
N PHE A 238 -2.82 -11.92 2.70
CA PHE A 238 -2.76 -13.21 2.00
C PHE A 238 -4.15 -13.77 1.65
N GLU A 239 -5.16 -13.60 2.51
CA GLU A 239 -6.53 -14.03 2.15
C GLU A 239 -6.97 -13.38 0.83
N ARG A 240 -6.80 -12.06 0.71
CA ARG A 240 -7.18 -11.31 -0.50
C ARG A 240 -6.37 -11.74 -1.71
N LEU A 241 -5.04 -11.81 -1.59
CA LEU A 241 -4.18 -12.20 -2.70
C LEU A 241 -4.53 -13.60 -3.21
N TYR A 242 -4.66 -14.57 -2.31
CA TYR A 242 -5.02 -15.94 -2.69
C TYR A 242 -6.40 -15.99 -3.36
N MET A 243 -7.40 -15.29 -2.81
CA MET A 243 -8.73 -15.24 -3.42
C MET A 243 -8.69 -14.59 -4.82
N THR A 244 -7.93 -13.51 -5.00
CA THR A 244 -7.75 -12.87 -6.31
C THR A 244 -7.12 -13.81 -7.33
N LEU A 245 -6.04 -14.50 -6.97
CA LEU A 245 -5.34 -15.41 -7.86
C LEU A 245 -6.17 -16.67 -8.15
N TYR A 246 -6.87 -17.19 -7.15
CA TYR A 246 -7.78 -18.31 -7.30
C TYR A 246 -8.95 -17.96 -8.24
N ALA A 247 -9.50 -16.75 -8.14
CA ALA A 247 -10.54 -16.26 -9.04
C ALA A 247 -10.07 -16.21 -10.50
N HIS A 248 -8.83 -15.76 -10.74
CA HIS A 248 -8.23 -15.76 -12.08
C HIS A 248 -8.03 -17.19 -12.59
N PHE A 249 -7.51 -18.08 -11.75
CA PHE A 249 -7.37 -19.49 -12.06
C PHE A 249 -8.71 -20.15 -12.47
N GLU A 250 -9.77 -19.97 -11.67
CA GLU A 250 -11.09 -20.54 -11.96
C GLU A 250 -11.67 -19.97 -13.25
N ALA A 251 -11.58 -18.65 -13.45
CA ALA A 251 -12.09 -18.01 -14.66
C ALA A 251 -11.39 -18.54 -15.94
N GLU A 252 -10.06 -18.73 -15.90
CA GLU A 252 -9.33 -19.33 -17.03
C GLU A 252 -9.71 -20.80 -17.24
N SER A 253 -9.86 -21.58 -16.15
CA SER A 253 -10.23 -22.99 -16.19
C SER A 253 -11.62 -23.22 -16.80
N ASP A 254 -12.57 -22.37 -16.46
CA ASP A 254 -13.98 -22.55 -16.81
C ASP A 254 -14.35 -22.01 -18.19
N PHE A 255 -13.66 -20.95 -18.65
CA PHE A 255 -14.06 -20.22 -19.85
C PHE A 255 -13.00 -20.13 -20.95
N ARG A 256 -11.76 -20.56 -20.69
CA ARG A 256 -10.64 -20.45 -21.63
C ARG A 256 -9.77 -21.72 -21.65
N ASP A 257 -8.45 -21.55 -21.65
CA ASP A 257 -7.47 -22.60 -21.83
C ASP A 257 -7.05 -23.16 -20.47
N LYS A 258 -7.32 -24.45 -20.27
CA LYS A 258 -6.91 -25.18 -19.07
C LYS A 258 -5.39 -25.16 -18.85
N ARG A 259 -4.58 -25.02 -19.91
CA ARG A 259 -3.13 -24.86 -19.77
C ARG A 259 -2.78 -23.54 -19.09
N LYS A 260 -3.49 -22.46 -19.41
CA LYS A 260 -3.27 -21.16 -18.77
C LYS A 260 -3.67 -21.18 -17.30
N ALA A 261 -4.79 -21.82 -16.99
CA ALA A 261 -5.18 -22.07 -15.60
C ALA A 261 -4.11 -22.86 -14.84
N GLU A 262 -3.59 -23.95 -15.42
CA GLU A 262 -2.50 -24.73 -14.80
C GLU A 262 -1.21 -23.92 -14.62
N GLU A 263 -0.89 -23.02 -15.56
CA GLU A 263 0.24 -22.09 -15.44
C GLU A 263 0.06 -21.14 -14.25
N ILE A 264 -1.12 -20.53 -14.10
CA ILE A 264 -1.42 -19.63 -12.96
C ILE A 264 -1.32 -20.39 -11.64
N LEU A 265 -1.91 -21.58 -11.57
CA LEU A 265 -1.85 -22.40 -10.35
C LEU A 265 -0.40 -22.70 -9.94
N ARG A 266 0.42 -23.16 -10.89
CA ARG A 266 1.79 -23.62 -10.62
C ARG A 266 2.78 -22.49 -10.35
N ASN A 267 2.65 -21.38 -11.07
CA ASN A 267 3.63 -20.30 -11.05
C ASN A 267 3.26 -19.18 -10.07
N SER A 268 2.14 -19.29 -9.36
CA SER A 268 1.74 -18.33 -8.34
C SER A 268 1.88 -18.89 -6.93
N ILE A 269 1.67 -18.02 -5.94
CA ILE A 269 1.68 -18.38 -4.53
C ILE A 269 0.58 -19.41 -4.14
N LEU A 270 -0.38 -19.70 -5.03
CA LEU A 270 -1.45 -20.68 -4.76
C LEU A 270 -0.95 -22.07 -4.40
N THR A 271 0.27 -22.44 -4.80
CA THR A 271 0.89 -23.73 -4.43
C THR A 271 1.67 -23.69 -3.11
N ASN A 272 1.95 -22.50 -2.59
CA ASN A 272 2.74 -22.36 -1.37
C ASN A 272 1.86 -22.63 -0.13
N ARG A 273 2.11 -23.76 0.52
CA ARG A 273 1.35 -24.22 1.69
C ARG A 273 1.65 -23.40 2.95
N ASP A 274 2.80 -22.75 3.03
CA ASP A 274 3.24 -22.05 4.26
C ASP A 274 2.32 -20.87 4.61
N TYR A 275 1.70 -20.26 3.59
CA TYR A 275 0.77 -19.14 3.77
C TYR A 275 -0.71 -19.56 3.85
N PHE A 276 -1.04 -20.84 3.75
CA PHE A 276 -2.43 -21.31 3.89
C PHE A 276 -3.04 -20.97 5.25
N LYS A 277 -2.22 -20.94 6.30
CA LYS A 277 -2.62 -20.52 7.65
C LYS A 277 -3.09 -19.07 7.73
N PHE A 278 -2.64 -18.22 6.80
CA PHE A 278 -3.04 -16.82 6.71
C PHE A 278 -4.18 -16.61 5.71
N SER A 279 -4.22 -17.39 4.62
CA SER A 279 -5.22 -17.21 3.56
C SER A 279 -6.54 -17.94 3.79
N GLY A 280 -6.57 -18.99 4.62
CA GLY A 280 -7.76 -19.83 4.82
C GLY A 280 -8.10 -20.73 3.61
N MET A 281 -7.24 -20.76 2.58
CA MET A 281 -7.55 -21.39 1.28
C MET A 281 -7.17 -22.87 1.17
N GLN A 282 -6.65 -23.47 2.23
CA GLN A 282 -6.18 -24.86 2.23
C GLN A 282 -7.22 -25.84 1.68
N LYS A 283 -8.48 -25.74 2.13
CA LYS A 283 -9.55 -26.66 1.71
C LYS A 283 -9.85 -26.60 0.21
N ARG A 284 -9.68 -25.43 -0.41
CA ARG A 284 -9.92 -25.21 -1.85
C ARG A 284 -8.73 -25.64 -2.70
N LEU A 285 -7.50 -25.40 -2.21
CA LEU A 285 -6.29 -25.61 -3.00
C LEU A 285 -5.72 -27.02 -2.88
N GLU A 286 -5.78 -27.66 -1.70
CA GLU A 286 -5.23 -29.02 -1.51
C GLU A 286 -5.72 -30.05 -2.55
N PRO A 287 -7.02 -30.11 -2.91
CA PRO A 287 -7.49 -31.03 -3.95
C PRO A 287 -6.82 -30.82 -5.31
N LEU A 288 -6.45 -29.58 -5.64
CA LEU A 288 -5.82 -29.20 -6.92
C LEU A 288 -4.32 -29.51 -6.94
N LEU A 289 -3.68 -29.63 -5.78
CA LEU A 289 -2.24 -29.87 -5.63
C LEU A 289 -1.87 -31.35 -5.52
N LYS A 290 -2.87 -32.25 -5.44
CA LYS A 290 -2.61 -33.69 -5.43
C LYS A 290 -2.04 -34.12 -6.79
N PRO A 291 -1.04 -35.00 -6.82
CA PRO A 291 -0.57 -35.59 -8.07
C PRO A 291 -1.76 -36.29 -8.75
N ARG A 292 -2.00 -35.97 -10.03
CA ARG A 292 -2.99 -36.71 -10.83
C ARG A 292 -2.44 -38.14 -11.04
N PRO A 293 -3.27 -39.18 -10.91
CA PRO A 293 -2.87 -40.56 -11.14
C PRO A 293 -2.38 -40.80 -12.58
#